data_AF-A0A945CRA4-F1
#
_entry.id   AF-A0A945CRA4-F1
#
_cell.length_a   1.000
_cell.length_b   1.000
_cell.length_c   1.000
_cell.angle_alpha   90.00
_cell.angle_beta   90.00
_cell.angle_gamma   90.00
#
_symmetry.space_group_name_H-M   'P 1'
#
loop_
_entity.id
_entity.type
_entity.pdbx_description
1 polymer ?
#
loop_
_entity_poly.entity_id
_entity_poly.type
_entity_poly.pdbx_seq_one_letter_code
_entity_poly.pdbx_strand_id
1 'polypeptide(L)'
;MNFPALTDALRLERLQPPTGPVRMVLDTDTYNEVDDQFAVVHALLSPEHLDVEAIYAAPFHNDRSDGPGDGMEKSYEEILRLLERLDVSPDNFAFRGSTDYLEGPFEPQESDGVRDLIARATTGDDPLYVVAIGAITNVASALLLEPEIVHRIVVV
;
A
#
# COMPACT_ATOMS: atom_id res chain seq x y z
N MET A 1 -2.99 22.66 -3.68
CA MET A 1 -1.73 21.91 -3.51
C MET A 1 -1.10 21.72 -4.88
N ASN A 2 0.23 21.81 -5.01
CA ASN A 2 0.91 21.61 -6.30
C ASN A 2 1.75 20.34 -6.20
N PHE A 3 1.33 19.30 -6.91
CA PHE A 3 2.18 18.13 -7.10
C PHE A 3 3.30 18.46 -8.09
N PRO A 4 4.51 17.92 -7.89
CA PRO A 4 5.56 18.01 -8.89
C PRO A 4 5.10 17.42 -10.23
N ALA A 5 5.41 18.11 -11.32
CA ALA A 5 5.13 17.61 -12.65
C ALA A 5 6.22 16.62 -13.09
N LEU A 6 5.82 15.38 -13.39
CA LEU A 6 6.73 14.40 -13.99
C LEU A 6 6.95 14.72 -15.47
N THR A 7 8.19 14.57 -15.94
CA THR A 7 8.49 14.67 -17.38
C THR A 7 7.83 13.52 -18.14
N ASP A 8 7.44 13.75 -19.40
CA ASP A 8 6.86 12.69 -20.23
C ASP A 8 7.82 11.51 -20.41
N ALA A 9 9.14 11.78 -20.47
CA ALA A 9 10.16 10.75 -20.52
C ALA A 9 10.12 9.83 -19.29
N LEU A 10 10.07 10.41 -18.08
CA LEU A 10 9.99 9.65 -16.83
C LEU A 10 8.66 8.87 -16.75
N ARG A 11 7.55 9.47 -17.17
CA ARG A 11 6.24 8.80 -17.20
C ARG A 11 6.25 7.59 -18.14
N LEU A 12 6.79 7.73 -19.35
CA LEU A 12 6.88 6.65 -20.33
C LEU A 12 7.82 5.53 -19.86
N GLU A 13 8.92 5.88 -19.20
CA GLU A 13 9.82 4.92 -18.56
C GLU A 13 9.09 4.11 -17.48
N ARG A 14 8.36 4.77 -16.57
CA ARG A 14 7.62 4.10 -15.48
C ARG A 14 6.42 3.27 -15.95
N LEU A 15 5.97 3.44 -17.20
CA LEU A 15 4.95 2.60 -17.84
C LEU A 15 5.53 1.32 -18.48
N GLN A 16 6.85 1.19 -18.59
CA GLN A 16 7.45 -0.06 -19.07
C GLN A 16 7.33 -1.15 -18.01
N PRO A 17 7.04 -2.40 -18.40
CA PRO A 17 7.09 -3.53 -17.47
C PRO A 17 8.49 -3.66 -16.84
N PRO A 18 8.59 -3.88 -15.52
CA PRO A 18 9.86 -4.16 -14.87
C PRO A 18 10.47 -5.45 -15.41
N THR A 19 11.79 -5.49 -15.51
CA THR A 19 12.54 -6.62 -16.11
C THR A 19 13.20 -7.53 -15.07
N GLY A 20 13.14 -7.18 -13.79
CA GLY A 20 13.65 -7.94 -12.65
C GLY A 20 12.66 -7.97 -11.49
N PRO A 21 13.08 -8.47 -10.31
CA PRO A 21 12.24 -8.47 -9.12
C PRO A 21 11.72 -7.08 -8.80
N VAL A 22 10.43 -6.99 -8.49
CA VAL A 22 9.74 -5.72 -8.25
C VAL A 22 9.73 -5.44 -6.77
N ARG A 23 10.43 -4.38 -6.38
CA ARG A 23 10.32 -3.79 -5.05
C ARG A 23 8.94 -3.20 -4.87
N MET A 24 8.15 -3.74 -3.95
CA MET A 24 6.75 -3.35 -3.79
C MET A 24 6.24 -3.31 -2.36
N VAL A 25 5.16 -2.56 -2.17
CA VAL A 25 4.28 -2.63 -0.99
C VAL A 25 2.86 -2.89 -1.44
N LEU A 26 2.09 -3.56 -0.60
CA LEU A 26 0.71 -3.94 -0.90
C LEU A 26 -0.26 -3.18 0.01
N ASP A 27 -1.15 -2.38 -0.57
CA ASP A 27 -2.22 -1.66 0.14
C ASP A 27 -3.56 -2.36 -0.14
N THR A 28 -4.09 -3.06 0.87
CA THR A 28 -5.18 -4.04 0.70
C THR A 28 -6.16 -4.00 1.87
N ASP A 29 -7.43 -4.18 1.58
CA ASP A 29 -8.50 -4.40 2.53
C ASP A 29 -8.76 -5.92 2.70
N THR A 30 -7.76 -6.64 3.18
CA THR A 30 -7.67 -8.12 3.17
C THR A 30 -8.85 -8.90 3.76
N TYR A 31 -9.68 -8.26 4.58
CA TYR A 31 -10.90 -8.88 5.11
C TYR A 31 -12.16 -8.60 4.27
N ASN A 32 -12.14 -7.61 3.39
CA ASN A 32 -13.31 -7.12 2.66
C ASN A 32 -13.86 -8.15 1.67
N GLU A 33 -13.00 -8.72 0.82
CA GLU A 33 -13.31 -9.80 -0.12
C GLU A 33 -12.25 -10.92 -0.03
N VAL A 34 -12.52 -12.05 -0.67
CA VAL A 34 -11.68 -13.27 -0.52
C VAL A 34 -10.43 -13.23 -1.40
N ASP A 35 -10.49 -12.50 -2.51
CA ASP A 35 -9.41 -12.38 -3.48
C ASP A 35 -8.18 -11.66 -2.92
N ASP A 36 -8.34 -10.72 -1.98
CA ASP A 36 -7.20 -10.09 -1.31
C ASP A 36 -6.31 -11.08 -0.55
N GLN A 37 -6.90 -12.08 0.10
CA GLN A 37 -6.13 -13.12 0.79
C GLN A 37 -5.25 -13.89 -0.21
N PHE A 38 -5.78 -14.19 -1.39
CA PHE A 38 -5.02 -14.82 -2.47
C PHE A 38 -3.94 -13.88 -3.02
N ALA A 39 -4.22 -12.59 -3.15
CA ALA A 39 -3.24 -11.60 -3.60
C ALA A 39 -2.05 -11.52 -2.63
N VAL A 40 -2.30 -11.43 -1.32
CA VAL A 40 -1.27 -11.43 -0.27
C VAL A 40 -0.44 -12.70 -0.33
N VAL A 41 -1.08 -13.87 -0.33
CA VAL A 41 -0.39 -15.17 -0.36
C VAL A 41 0.42 -15.33 -1.65
N HIS A 42 -0.14 -14.95 -2.80
CA HIS A 42 0.57 -15.01 -4.08
C HIS A 42 1.80 -14.10 -4.09
N ALA A 43 1.66 -12.87 -3.58
CA ALA A 43 2.77 -11.92 -3.52
C ALA A 43 3.93 -12.46 -2.66
N LEU A 44 3.63 -12.98 -1.47
CA LEU A 44 4.64 -13.51 -0.54
C LEU A 44 5.27 -14.82 -1.02
N LEU A 45 4.55 -15.64 -1.80
CA LEU A 45 5.05 -16.91 -2.33
C LEU A 45 5.72 -16.78 -3.72
N SER A 46 5.88 -15.57 -4.24
CA SER A 46 6.56 -15.30 -5.53
C SER A 46 7.85 -14.47 -5.37
N PRO A 47 8.78 -14.82 -4.46
CA PRO A 47 9.96 -14.01 -4.15
C PRO A 47 10.96 -13.86 -5.30
N GLU A 48 10.88 -14.72 -6.32
CA GLU A 48 11.65 -14.59 -7.56
C GLU A 48 11.19 -13.42 -8.45
N HIS A 49 9.99 -12.90 -8.19
CA HIS A 49 9.36 -11.83 -8.96
C HIS A 49 9.04 -10.59 -8.13
N LEU A 50 8.70 -10.76 -6.85
CA LEU A 50 8.21 -9.70 -5.98
C LEU A 50 9.04 -9.63 -4.71
N ASP A 51 9.62 -8.46 -4.46
CA ASP A 51 10.23 -8.10 -3.19
C ASP A 51 9.21 -7.28 -2.39
N VAL A 52 8.35 -7.99 -1.66
CA VAL A 52 7.28 -7.39 -0.85
C VAL A 52 7.91 -6.82 0.43
N GLU A 53 7.95 -5.50 0.54
CA GLU A 53 8.60 -4.83 1.66
C GLU A 53 7.66 -4.57 2.85
N ALA A 54 6.37 -4.39 2.58
CA ALA A 54 5.34 -4.17 3.58
C ALA A 54 3.92 -4.40 3.03
N ILE A 55 2.98 -4.62 3.95
CA ILE A 55 1.54 -4.71 3.68
C ILE A 55 0.82 -3.71 4.59
N TYR A 56 -0.07 -2.93 3.99
CA TYR A 56 -0.86 -1.90 4.67
C TYR A 56 -2.34 -2.28 4.64
N ALA A 57 -2.99 -2.21 5.80
CA ALA A 57 -4.42 -2.43 5.91
C ALA A 57 -5.18 -1.18 5.41
N ALA A 58 -5.91 -1.31 4.31
CA ALA A 58 -6.79 -0.26 3.80
C ALA A 58 -8.16 -0.28 4.52
N PRO A 59 -8.81 0.88 4.72
CA PRO A 59 -10.15 0.95 5.28
C PRO A 59 -11.20 0.46 4.26
N PHE A 60 -12.25 -0.19 4.76
CA PHE A 60 -13.44 -0.53 3.98
C PHE A 60 -14.70 -0.42 4.85
N HIS A 61 -15.85 -0.19 4.22
CA HIS A 61 -17.12 -0.14 4.93
C HIS A 61 -18.26 -0.76 4.12
N ASN A 62 -18.82 -1.83 4.66
CA ASN A 62 -20.01 -2.54 4.18
C ASN A 62 -20.63 -3.35 5.33
N ASP A 63 -21.54 -4.28 5.04
CA ASP A 63 -22.21 -5.12 6.05
C ASP A 63 -21.27 -6.01 6.89
N ARG A 64 -19.95 -6.03 6.61
CA ARG A 64 -18.92 -6.78 7.35
C ARG A 64 -18.15 -5.93 8.37
N SER A 65 -18.36 -4.61 8.41
CA SER A 65 -17.71 -3.70 9.35
C SER A 65 -18.66 -2.61 9.90
N ASP A 66 -18.35 -2.10 11.09
CA ASP A 66 -19.10 -1.02 11.77
C ASP A 66 -18.66 0.39 11.31
N GLY A 67 -17.76 0.46 10.32
CA GLY A 67 -17.19 1.70 9.77
C GLY A 67 -15.84 1.45 9.08
N PRO A 68 -15.25 2.47 8.43
CA PRO A 68 -13.98 2.35 7.72
C PRO A 68 -12.82 1.93 8.64
N GLY A 69 -12.77 2.45 9.87
CA GLY A 69 -11.73 2.10 10.84
C GLY A 69 -11.84 0.68 11.39
N ASP A 70 -13.07 0.20 11.60
CA ASP A 70 -13.31 -1.21 11.96
C ASP A 70 -12.98 -2.14 10.78
N GLY A 71 -13.29 -1.73 9.55
CA GLY A 71 -12.84 -2.43 8.35
C GLY A 71 -11.31 -2.52 8.25
N MET A 72 -10.62 -1.40 8.46
CA MET A 72 -9.15 -1.37 8.51
C MET A 72 -8.59 -2.35 9.57
N GLU A 73 -9.13 -2.32 10.79
CA GLU A 73 -8.65 -3.21 11.87
C GLU A 73 -8.89 -4.69 11.52
N LYS A 74 -10.06 -5.04 10.96
CA LYS A 74 -10.33 -6.40 10.48
C LYS A 74 -9.36 -6.84 9.39
N SER A 75 -9.03 -5.95 8.45
CA SER A 75 -8.04 -6.23 7.41
C SER A 75 -6.65 -6.42 8.01
N TYR A 76 -6.26 -5.59 8.99
CA TYR A 76 -4.99 -5.73 9.70
C TYR A 76 -4.89 -7.08 10.43
N GLU A 77 -5.92 -7.47 11.18
CA GLU A 77 -5.98 -8.77 11.84
C GLU A 77 -5.90 -9.93 10.85
N GLU A 78 -6.54 -9.80 9.67
CA GLU A 78 -6.50 -10.83 8.65
C GLU A 78 -5.11 -10.94 7.99
N ILE A 79 -4.42 -9.82 7.74
CA ILE A 79 -3.01 -9.80 7.32
C ILE A 79 -2.16 -10.58 8.34
N LEU A 80 -2.30 -10.29 9.64
CA LEU A 80 -1.54 -10.99 10.68
C LEU A 80 -1.79 -12.50 10.68
N ARG A 81 -3.03 -12.94 10.47
CA ARG A 81 -3.40 -14.37 10.36
C ARG A 81 -2.74 -15.04 9.15
N LEU A 82 -2.66 -14.36 8.01
CA LEU A 82 -1.98 -14.88 6.83
C LEU A 82 -0.47 -15.00 7.07
N LEU A 83 0.15 -13.96 7.62
CA LEU A 83 1.58 -13.95 7.94
C LEU A 83 1.96 -15.06 8.93
N GLU A 84 1.15 -15.29 9.97
CA GLU A 84 1.33 -16.39 10.91
C GLU A 84 1.32 -17.77 10.20
N ARG A 85 0.41 -17.97 9.24
CA ARG A 85 0.32 -19.24 8.47
C ARG A 85 1.48 -19.44 7.51
N LEU A 86 2.11 -18.35 7.08
CA LEU A 86 3.25 -18.36 6.16
C LEU A 86 4.59 -18.32 6.89
N ASP A 87 4.60 -18.31 8.24
CA ASP A 87 5.80 -18.18 9.07
C ASP A 87 6.60 -16.90 8.75
N VAL A 88 5.89 -15.79 8.46
CA VAL A 88 6.46 -14.47 8.20
C VAL A 88 6.21 -13.57 9.42
N SER A 89 7.26 -12.89 9.89
CA SER A 89 7.11 -11.95 11.00
C SER A 89 6.32 -10.70 10.57
N PRO A 90 5.33 -10.24 11.35
CA PRO A 90 4.63 -9.00 11.07
C PRO A 90 5.43 -7.73 11.44
N ASP A 91 6.50 -7.88 12.22
CA ASP A 91 7.29 -6.75 12.73
C ASP A 91 7.97 -5.97 11.60
N ASN A 92 7.74 -4.65 11.53
CA ASN A 92 8.18 -3.79 10.44
C ASN A 92 7.73 -4.26 9.04
N PHE A 93 6.61 -5.00 8.98
CA PHE A 93 6.11 -5.61 7.75
C PHE A 93 4.62 -5.37 7.55
N ALA A 94 3.79 -5.55 8.58
CA ALA A 94 2.36 -5.27 8.52
C ALA A 94 2.02 -4.00 9.32
N PHE A 95 1.32 -3.06 8.69
CA PHE A 95 0.96 -1.78 9.32
C PHE A 95 -0.54 -1.49 9.23
N ARG A 96 -1.05 -0.88 10.30
CA ARG A 96 -2.39 -0.29 10.30
C ARG A 96 -2.40 0.93 9.39
N GLY A 97 -3.38 1.00 8.49
CA GLY A 97 -3.62 2.16 7.66
C GLY A 97 -4.56 3.17 8.29
N SER A 98 -5.06 4.08 7.47
CA SER A 98 -6.00 5.14 7.85
C SER A 98 -7.32 4.56 8.34
N THR A 99 -7.89 5.16 9.40
CA THR A 99 -9.14 4.71 10.03
C THR A 99 -10.40 5.32 9.42
N ASP A 100 -10.25 6.19 8.42
CA ASP A 100 -11.34 6.83 7.69
C ASP A 100 -10.94 7.06 6.23
N TYR A 101 -11.90 7.40 5.38
CA TYR A 101 -11.65 7.88 4.02
C TYR A 101 -11.12 9.33 4.05
N LEU A 102 -10.71 9.86 2.89
CA LEU A 102 -10.40 11.28 2.77
C LEU A 102 -11.69 12.09 2.93
N GLU A 103 -11.74 12.97 3.92
CA GLU A 103 -12.87 13.90 4.14
C GLU A 103 -12.97 14.96 3.04
N GLY A 104 -11.83 15.26 2.41
CA GLY A 104 -11.71 16.18 1.28
C GLY A 104 -10.48 15.89 0.43
N PRO A 105 -10.37 16.49 -0.77
CA PRO A 105 -9.31 16.20 -1.75
C PRO A 105 -7.90 16.56 -1.28
N PHE A 106 -7.77 17.32 -0.18
CA PHE A 106 -6.49 17.77 0.37
C PHE A 106 -6.37 17.55 1.88
N GLU A 107 -7.19 16.64 2.42
CA GLU A 107 -7.26 16.35 3.85
C GLU A 107 -6.74 14.93 4.08
N PRO A 108 -5.41 14.75 4.26
CA PRO A 108 -4.81 13.44 4.43
C PRO A 108 -5.21 12.80 5.76
N GLN A 109 -5.30 11.47 5.77
CA GLN A 109 -5.50 10.65 6.95
C GLN A 109 -4.18 10.00 7.35
N GLU A 110 -3.51 10.54 8.37
CA GLU A 110 -2.22 10.01 8.83
C GLU A 110 -2.40 8.66 9.55
N SER A 111 -1.46 7.73 9.30
CA SER A 111 -1.43 6.40 9.92
C SER A 111 -0.01 5.83 9.91
N ASP A 112 0.20 4.70 10.58
CA ASP A 112 1.51 4.04 10.57
C ASP A 112 1.88 3.53 9.17
N GLY A 113 0.93 2.97 8.42
CA GLY A 113 1.14 2.57 7.02
C GLY A 113 1.49 3.75 6.10
N VAL A 114 0.87 4.92 6.31
CA VAL A 114 1.20 6.13 5.55
C VAL A 114 2.62 6.60 5.81
N ARG A 115 3.05 6.61 7.08
CA ARG A 115 4.42 7.00 7.46
C ARG A 115 5.46 6.02 6.91
N ASP A 116 5.18 4.72 6.98
CA ASP A 116 6.05 3.68 6.46
C ASP A 116 6.17 3.76 4.92
N LEU A 117 5.06 3.99 4.20
CA LEU A 117 5.07 4.22 2.76
C LEU A 117 5.98 5.39 2.35
N ILE A 118 5.88 6.52 3.04
CA ILE A 118 6.76 7.69 2.77
C ILE A 118 8.22 7.32 3.02
N ALA A 119 8.52 6.63 4.13
CA ALA A 119 9.88 6.22 4.47
C ALA A 119 10.48 5.25 3.44
N ARG A 120 9.71 4.27 2.97
CA ARG A 120 10.16 3.32 1.95
C ARG A 120 10.30 3.96 0.57
N ALA A 121 9.36 4.81 0.17
CA ALA A 121 9.43 5.51 -1.11
C ALA A 121 10.69 6.39 -1.23
N THR A 122 11.23 6.88 -0.10
CA THR A 122 12.45 7.70 -0.10
C THR A 122 13.75 6.89 0.01
N THR A 123 13.66 5.56 0.07
CA THR A 123 14.81 4.66 0.15
C THR A 123 15.12 4.04 -1.22
N GLY A 124 16.41 4.01 -1.58
CA GLY A 124 16.89 3.39 -2.83
C GLY A 124 16.78 4.29 -4.07
N ASP A 125 17.29 3.78 -5.19
CA ASP A 125 17.27 4.45 -6.49
C ASP A 125 16.13 3.97 -7.39
N ASP A 126 15.73 2.70 -7.24
CA ASP A 126 14.63 2.10 -8.00
C ASP A 126 13.25 2.53 -7.49
N PRO A 127 12.22 2.56 -8.38
CA PRO A 127 10.83 2.76 -7.96
C PRO A 127 10.39 1.84 -6.84
N LEU A 128 9.63 2.38 -5.89
CA LEU A 128 8.74 1.55 -5.09
C LEU A 128 7.41 1.38 -5.82
N TYR A 129 7.01 0.14 -6.11
CA TYR A 129 5.69 -0.15 -6.64
C TYR A 129 4.67 -0.23 -5.50
N VAL A 130 3.64 0.60 -5.55
CA VAL A 130 2.56 0.63 -4.57
C VAL A 130 1.36 -0.04 -5.23
N VAL A 131 1.15 -1.31 -4.92
CA VAL A 131 0.03 -2.09 -5.46
C VAL A 131 -1.18 -1.84 -4.59
N ALA A 132 -2.14 -1.07 -5.08
CA ALA A 132 -3.29 -0.63 -4.30
C ALA A 132 -4.55 -1.37 -4.75
N ILE A 133 -4.95 -2.38 -3.98
CA ILE A 133 -6.11 -3.23 -4.27
C ILE A 133 -7.29 -2.99 -3.33
N GLY A 134 -7.14 -2.11 -2.34
CA GLY A 134 -8.23 -1.59 -1.50
C GLY A 134 -8.53 -0.11 -1.72
N ALA A 135 -9.17 0.54 -0.74
CA ALA A 135 -9.37 1.98 -0.76
C ALA A 135 -8.03 2.73 -0.70
N ILE A 136 -7.75 3.58 -1.71
CA ILE A 136 -6.48 4.29 -1.90
C ILE A 136 -6.20 5.43 -0.88
N THR A 137 -6.84 5.41 0.29
CA THR A 137 -6.72 6.45 1.32
C THR A 137 -5.29 6.56 1.86
N ASN A 138 -4.61 5.43 2.08
CA ASN A 138 -3.21 5.42 2.51
C ASN A 138 -2.30 6.06 1.44
N VAL A 139 -2.44 5.63 0.18
CA VAL A 139 -1.64 6.12 -0.95
C VAL A 139 -1.86 7.61 -1.18
N ALA A 140 -3.12 8.05 -1.21
CA ALA A 140 -3.46 9.47 -1.36
C ALA A 140 -2.92 10.30 -0.19
N SER A 141 -3.05 9.82 1.05
CA SER A 141 -2.55 10.53 2.23
C SER A 141 -1.03 10.66 2.21
N ALA A 142 -0.30 9.61 1.80
CA ALA A 142 1.15 9.66 1.66
C ALA A 142 1.59 10.71 0.61
N LEU A 143 0.91 10.75 -0.54
CA LEU A 143 1.16 11.73 -1.59
C LEU A 143 0.83 13.17 -1.16
N LEU A 144 -0.23 13.35 -0.38
CA LEU A 144 -0.62 14.67 0.15
C LEU A 144 0.36 15.17 1.23
N LEU A 145 0.91 14.25 2.05
CA LEU A 145 1.87 14.57 3.11
C LEU A 145 3.30 14.76 2.60
N GLU A 146 3.74 13.96 1.62
CA GLU A 146 5.06 14.07 0.97
C GLU A 146 4.91 14.03 -0.56
N PRO A 147 4.57 15.17 -1.21
CA PRO A 147 4.35 15.22 -2.65
C PRO A 147 5.55 14.83 -3.50
N GLU A 148 6.78 14.88 -2.98
CA GLU A 148 7.98 14.52 -3.75
C GLU A 148 8.09 13.02 -4.04
N ILE A 149 7.37 12.15 -3.31
CA ILE A 149 7.38 10.71 -3.57
C ILE A 149 6.80 10.34 -4.94
N VAL A 150 6.12 11.26 -5.64
CA VAL A 150 5.66 11.06 -7.04
C VAL A 150 6.79 10.68 -8.00
N HIS A 151 8.04 11.09 -7.72
CA HIS A 151 9.21 10.73 -8.51
C HIS A 151 9.78 9.36 -8.17
N ARG A 152 9.32 8.79 -7.05
CA ARG A 152 9.91 7.60 -6.42
C ARG A 152 8.99 6.39 -6.44
N ILE A 153 7.68 6.59 -6.59
CA ILE A 153 6.72 5.48 -6.62
C ILE A 153 6.13 5.24 -8.01
N VAL A 154 5.61 4.04 -8.20
CA VAL A 154 4.67 3.70 -9.27
C VAL A 154 3.42 3.12 -8.60
N VAL A 155 2.27 3.75 -8.79
CA VAL A 155 1.01 3.23 -8.27
C VAL A 155 0.39 2.31 -9.32
N VAL A 156 0.02 1.10 -8.90
CA VAL A 156 -0.61 0.05 -9.74
C VAL A 156 -2.01 -0.24 -9.24
#